data_AF-A0A1B6MBM5-F1
#
_entry.id   AF-A0A1B6MBM5-F1
#
_cell.length_a   1.000
_cell.length_b   1.000
_cell.length_c   1.000
_cell.angle_alpha   90.00
_cell.angle_beta   90.00
_cell.angle_gamma   90.00
#
_symmetry.space_group_name_H-M   'P 1'
#
loop_
_entity.id
_entity.type
_entity.pdbx_description
1 polymer ?
#
loop_
_entity_poly.entity_id
_entity_poly.type
_entity_poly.pdbx_seq_one_letter_code
_entity_poly.pdbx_strand_id
1 'polypeptide(L)'
;MYQSKSSLEVAVEAAARVDAVLAKRGRIKPNPIATALATANKSSTDLFQTEFEINDVPLTARNLLTKGITQEEINHFSGASISTRGRYVTPEDRPKLPKSERPLYLYIQGPNKQSLDLAIQRIDSLIKEVMEQ
;
A
#
# COMPACT_ATOMS: atom_id res chain seq x y z
N MET A 1 42.74 -7.67 3.69
CA MET A 1 42.02 -7.44 4.96
C MET A 1 40.88 -6.46 4.69
N TYR A 2 39.69 -6.81 5.17
CA TYR A 2 38.43 -6.05 5.22
C TYR A 2 38.64 -4.55 5.58
N GLN A 3 37.77 -3.59 5.26
CA GLN A 3 36.32 -3.62 5.37
C GLN A 3 35.72 -2.36 4.68
N SER A 4 34.81 -2.54 3.71
CA SER A 4 33.98 -1.45 3.19
C SER A 4 32.82 -1.22 4.16
N LYS A 5 32.81 -0.10 4.87
CA LYS A 5 31.69 0.29 5.73
C LYS A 5 30.59 0.97 4.91
N SER A 6 29.39 0.45 5.14
CA SER A 6 28.14 0.72 4.45
C SER A 6 27.61 2.13 4.73
N SER A 7 27.03 2.74 3.71
CA SER A 7 26.48 4.11 3.64
C SER A 7 25.15 4.28 4.39
N LEU A 8 24.98 3.66 5.56
CA LEU A 8 23.69 3.57 6.24
C LEU A 8 23.57 4.43 7.52
N GLU A 9 24.60 5.19 7.90
CA GLU A 9 24.63 5.83 9.24
C GLU A 9 24.55 7.37 9.24
N VAL A 10 24.31 8.03 8.10
CA VAL A 10 24.27 9.52 8.03
C VAL A 10 22.84 10.10 8.00
N ALA A 11 21.79 9.27 7.94
CA ALA A 11 20.42 9.75 7.75
C ALA A 11 19.57 9.93 9.03
N VAL A 12 20.12 9.67 10.22
CA VAL A 12 19.31 9.58 11.45
C VAL A 12 19.39 10.82 12.36
N GLU A 13 20.25 11.79 12.06
CA GLU A 13 20.60 12.84 13.03
C GLU A 13 20.36 14.27 12.53
N ALA A 14 19.10 14.63 12.24
CA ALA A 14 18.74 16.02 11.94
C ALA A 14 17.27 16.39 12.27
N ALA A 15 16.57 15.62 13.11
CA ALA A 15 15.15 15.87 13.44
C ALA A 15 14.93 16.29 14.90
N ALA A 16 15.86 17.06 15.47
CA ALA A 16 15.67 17.64 16.79
C ALA A 16 16.33 19.02 16.89
N ARG A 17 15.55 20.08 16.66
CA ARG A 17 15.42 21.27 17.54
C ARG A 17 14.75 22.46 16.82
N VAL A 18 13.50 22.70 17.22
CA VAL A 18 12.88 24.01 17.48
C VAL A 18 12.73 25.02 16.33
N ASP A 19 11.48 25.12 15.89
CA ASP A 19 10.80 26.26 15.26
C ASP A 19 11.20 27.62 15.89
N ALA A 20 12.03 28.42 15.20
CA ALA A 20 12.14 29.87 15.39
C ALA A 20 13.08 30.52 14.33
N VAL A 21 12.66 31.67 13.82
CA VAL A 21 13.43 32.67 13.04
C VAL A 21 13.48 32.52 11.50
N LEU A 22 12.39 32.87 10.80
CA LEU A 22 12.52 33.66 9.55
C LEU A 22 11.31 34.57 9.25
N ALA A 23 10.72 35.16 10.28
CA ALA A 23 9.90 36.35 10.09
C ALA A 23 10.81 37.58 9.91
N LYS A 24 11.33 37.82 8.70
CA LYS A 24 11.93 39.14 8.38
C LYS A 24 11.87 39.51 6.90
N ARG A 25 10.80 40.26 6.59
CA ARG A 25 10.69 41.36 5.61
C ARG A 25 10.88 41.05 4.12
N GLY A 26 9.83 41.33 3.35
CA GLY A 26 9.99 41.76 1.95
C GLY A 26 8.79 41.44 1.07
N ARG A 27 8.02 42.47 0.70
CA ARG A 27 6.90 42.40 -0.23
C ARG A 27 7.42 42.14 -1.64
N ILE A 28 6.97 41.07 -2.30
CA ILE A 28 6.92 40.98 -3.77
C ILE A 28 5.88 39.94 -4.18
N LYS A 29 4.83 40.39 -4.88
CA LYS A 29 3.95 39.54 -5.69
C LYS A 29 4.57 39.43 -7.08
N PRO A 30 4.71 38.22 -7.63
CA PRO A 30 4.18 38.01 -8.97
C PRO A 30 3.41 36.69 -9.05
N ASN A 31 2.18 36.76 -9.55
CA ASN A 31 1.48 35.61 -10.11
C ASN A 31 2.06 35.39 -11.51
N PRO A 32 2.42 34.15 -11.91
CA PRO A 32 1.48 33.39 -12.73
C PRO A 32 1.51 31.87 -12.48
N ILE A 33 0.31 31.28 -12.42
CA ILE A 33 -0.01 29.97 -13.01
C ILE A 33 0.76 28.75 -12.43
N ALA A 34 0.12 28.18 -11.41
CA ALA A 34 0.00 26.74 -11.18
C ALA A 34 1.28 25.88 -11.12
N THR A 35 2.04 26.02 -10.02
CA THR A 35 2.75 24.87 -9.43
C THR A 35 1.85 24.24 -8.37
N ALA A 36 0.67 23.78 -8.81
CA ALA A 36 -0.28 23.02 -7.99
C ALA A 36 -0.20 21.53 -8.37
N LEU A 37 0.92 20.91 -8.04
CA LEU A 37 0.97 19.47 -7.77
C LEU A 37 1.78 19.34 -6.47
N ALA A 38 1.24 19.94 -5.40
CA ALA A 38 0.53 19.14 -4.41
C ALA A 38 1.42 17.97 -3.99
N THR A 39 2.29 18.26 -3.03
CA THR A 39 2.72 17.35 -1.98
C THR A 39 1.56 16.45 -1.60
N ALA A 40 1.41 15.33 -2.30
CA ALA A 40 0.53 14.23 -1.94
C ALA A 40 1.18 13.43 -0.80
N ASN A 41 1.68 14.12 0.23
CA ASN A 41 1.61 13.55 1.57
C ASN A 41 0.14 13.64 1.94
N LYS A 42 -0.67 12.76 1.34
CA LYS A 42 -2.03 12.46 1.81
C LYS A 42 -1.85 12.25 3.30
N SER A 43 -2.44 13.16 4.07
CA SER A 43 -2.93 12.89 5.41
C SER A 43 -3.26 11.42 5.49
N SER A 44 -2.55 10.69 6.35
CA SER A 44 -2.98 9.40 6.84
C SER A 44 -4.30 9.66 7.56
N THR A 45 -5.36 9.87 6.80
CA THR A 45 -6.73 9.68 7.24
C THR A 45 -6.71 8.32 7.89
N ASP A 46 -7.18 8.25 9.14
CA ASP A 46 -7.30 7.03 9.93
C ASP A 46 -8.25 6.07 9.18
N LEU A 47 -7.70 5.38 8.18
CA LEU A 47 -8.38 4.42 7.35
C LEU A 47 -8.08 3.05 7.92
N PHE A 48 -9.14 2.26 8.05
CA PHE A 48 -9.00 0.87 8.46
C PHE A 48 -8.26 0.13 7.36
N GLN A 49 -7.33 -0.73 7.77
CA GLN A 49 -6.51 -1.51 6.86
C GLN A 49 -6.57 -2.99 7.27
N THR A 50 -6.54 -3.85 6.28
CA THR A 50 -6.42 -5.30 6.45
C THR A 50 -5.67 -5.91 5.27
N GLU A 51 -5.11 -7.08 5.50
CA GLU A 51 -4.34 -7.82 4.52
C GLU A 51 -5.04 -9.16 4.27
N PHE A 52 -5.11 -9.59 3.02
CA PHE A 52 -5.69 -10.87 2.62
C PHE A 52 -4.68 -11.64 1.78
N GLU A 53 -4.16 -12.75 2.30
CA GLU A 53 -3.18 -13.57 1.59
C GLU A 53 -3.84 -14.31 0.41
N ILE A 54 -3.30 -14.11 -0.80
CA ILE A 54 -3.77 -14.75 -2.04
C ILE A 54 -2.71 -15.69 -2.63
N ASN A 55 -1.68 -16.03 -1.85
CA ASN A 55 -0.60 -16.89 -2.33
C ASN A 55 -1.06 -18.35 -2.49
N ASP A 56 -1.91 -18.84 -1.58
CA ASP A 56 -2.41 -20.22 -1.57
C ASP A 56 -3.71 -20.43 -2.36
N VAL A 57 -4.32 -19.36 -2.90
CA VAL A 57 -5.53 -19.52 -3.74
C VAL A 57 -5.16 -20.07 -5.14
N PRO A 58 -6.07 -20.78 -5.83
CA PRO A 58 -5.80 -21.30 -7.17
C PRO A 58 -5.34 -20.23 -8.16
N LEU A 59 -4.49 -20.62 -9.12
CA LEU A 59 -3.91 -19.71 -10.12
C LEU A 59 -4.97 -18.86 -10.84
N THR A 60 -6.12 -19.45 -11.20
CA THR A 60 -7.23 -18.77 -11.86
C THR A 60 -7.78 -17.62 -11.00
N ALA A 61 -8.05 -17.90 -9.72
CA ALA A 61 -8.56 -16.91 -8.77
C ALA A 61 -7.53 -15.82 -8.49
N ARG A 62 -6.27 -16.19 -8.28
CA ARG A 62 -5.18 -15.23 -8.10
C ARG A 62 -5.06 -14.28 -9.28
N ASN A 63 -5.02 -14.81 -10.51
CA ASN A 63 -4.93 -14.00 -11.71
C ASN A 63 -6.11 -13.04 -11.83
N LEU A 64 -7.33 -13.51 -11.54
CA LEU A 64 -8.53 -12.67 -11.52
C LEU A 64 -8.41 -11.52 -10.50
N LEU A 65 -8.08 -11.83 -9.24
CA LEU A 65 -7.97 -10.85 -8.15
C LEU A 65 -6.86 -9.82 -8.37
N THR A 66 -5.83 -10.15 -9.15
CA THR A 66 -4.77 -9.21 -9.54
C THR A 66 -5.13 -8.32 -10.73
N LYS A 67 -6.27 -8.53 -11.40
CA LYS A 67 -6.72 -7.66 -12.50
C LYS A 67 -7.26 -6.35 -11.94
N GLY A 68 -6.82 -5.24 -12.54
CA GLY A 68 -7.29 -3.90 -12.19
C GLY A 68 -8.82 -3.77 -12.26
N ILE A 69 -9.45 -4.36 -13.28
CA ILE A 69 -10.93 -4.36 -13.43
C ILE A 69 -11.59 -4.99 -12.20
N THR A 70 -11.14 -6.18 -11.78
CA THR A 70 -11.69 -6.86 -10.61
C THR A 70 -11.45 -6.06 -9.33
N GLN A 71 -10.30 -5.43 -9.17
CA GLN A 71 -10.02 -4.57 -8.01
C GLN A 71 -10.92 -3.32 -7.99
N GLU A 72 -11.20 -2.74 -9.15
CA GLU A 72 -12.14 -1.63 -9.29
C GLU A 72 -13.58 -2.06 -8.99
N GLU A 73 -14.02 -3.24 -9.45
CA GLU A 73 -15.33 -3.80 -9.10
C GLU A 73 -15.49 -4.00 -7.59
N ILE A 74 -14.49 -4.59 -6.93
CA ILE A 74 -14.51 -4.76 -5.47
C ILE A 74 -14.47 -3.39 -4.78
N ASN A 75 -13.73 -2.42 -5.31
CA ASN A 75 -13.69 -1.05 -4.78
C ASN A 75 -15.07 -0.37 -4.86
N HIS A 76 -15.75 -0.45 -6.00
CA HIS A 76 -17.10 0.09 -6.17
C HIS A 76 -18.12 -0.63 -5.29
N PHE A 77 -17.98 -1.95 -5.08
CA PHE A 77 -18.89 -2.73 -4.24
C PHE A 77 -18.72 -2.42 -2.74
N SER A 78 -17.49 -2.32 -2.26
CA SER A 78 -17.17 -2.23 -0.83
C SER A 78 -16.88 -0.81 -0.33
N GLY A 79 -16.53 0.12 -1.22
CA GLY A 79 -15.96 1.42 -0.88
C GLY A 79 -14.54 1.35 -0.31
N ALA A 80 -13.88 0.17 -0.35
CA ALA A 80 -12.50 -0.02 0.09
C ALA A 80 -11.53 -0.06 -1.09
N SER A 81 -10.40 0.61 -0.98
CA SER A 81 -9.31 0.57 -1.96
C SER A 81 -8.49 -0.71 -1.80
N ILE A 82 -8.15 -1.34 -2.91
CA ILE A 82 -7.41 -2.61 -2.94
C ILE A 82 -6.12 -2.41 -3.71
N SER A 83 -5.06 -3.08 -3.28
CA SER A 83 -3.78 -3.08 -3.98
C SER A 83 -3.07 -4.42 -3.79
N THR A 84 -2.58 -5.01 -4.87
CA THR A 84 -1.74 -6.21 -4.80
C THR A 84 -0.35 -5.85 -4.29
N ARG A 85 0.16 -6.61 -3.31
CA ARG A 85 1.50 -6.44 -2.73
C ARG A 85 2.16 -7.79 -2.46
N GLY A 86 3.46 -7.75 -2.18
CA GLY A 86 4.27 -8.93 -1.93
C GLY A 86 4.71 -9.64 -3.20
N ARG A 87 5.22 -10.86 -3.03
CA ARG A 87 5.75 -11.69 -4.11
C ARG A 87 5.07 -13.05 -4.08
N TYR A 88 4.85 -13.67 -5.24
CA TYR A 88 4.44 -15.07 -5.26
C TYR A 88 5.57 -15.96 -4.70
N VAL A 89 5.24 -16.77 -3.70
CA VAL A 89 6.17 -17.65 -3.01
C VAL A 89 5.66 -19.08 -3.13
N THR A 90 6.49 -19.99 -3.60
CA THR A 90 6.14 -21.41 -3.64
C THR A 90 6.10 -21.97 -2.21
N PRO A 91 5.36 -23.07 -1.96
CA PRO A 91 5.34 -23.69 -0.63
C PRO A 91 6.74 -24.11 -0.14
N GLU A 92 7.65 -24.44 -1.06
CA GLU A 92 9.04 -24.82 -0.76
C GLU A 92 9.93 -23.62 -0.38
N ASP A 93 9.62 -22.44 -0.92
CA ASP A 93 10.36 -21.20 -0.66
C ASP A 93 9.80 -20.40 0.52
N ARG A 94 8.56 -20.70 0.96
CA ARG A 94 7.93 -20.07 2.13
C ARG A 94 8.82 -20.05 3.39
N PRO A 95 9.50 -21.15 3.81
CA PRO A 95 10.39 -21.13 4.98
C PRO A 95 11.71 -20.38 4.73
N LYS A 96 12.09 -20.15 3.46
CA LYS A 96 13.30 -19.44 3.07
C LYS A 96 13.07 -17.94 2.89
N LEU A 97 11.81 -17.49 2.97
CA LEU A 97 11.44 -16.10 2.73
C LEU A 97 12.08 -15.21 3.81
N PRO A 98 12.84 -14.18 3.43
CA PRO A 98 13.40 -13.25 4.40
C PRO A 98 12.26 -12.52 5.13
N LYS A 99 12.45 -12.21 6.43
CA LYS A 99 11.44 -11.50 7.24
C LYS A 99 10.99 -10.15 6.67
N SER A 100 11.76 -9.58 5.76
CA SER A 100 11.44 -8.32 5.06
C SER A 100 10.46 -8.50 3.91
N GLU A 101 10.32 -9.70 3.36
CA GLU A 101 9.42 -9.99 2.26
C GLU A 101 8.17 -10.72 2.76
N ARG A 102 7.05 -10.49 2.07
CA ARG A 102 5.76 -11.11 2.39
C ARG A 102 5.25 -11.90 1.18
N PRO A 103 4.61 -13.07 1.39
CA PRO A 103 3.90 -13.79 0.35
C PRO A 103 2.84 -12.91 -0.31
N LEU A 104 2.39 -13.26 -1.51
CA LEU A 104 1.45 -12.45 -2.28
C LEU A 104 0.14 -12.21 -1.52
N TYR A 105 -0.23 -10.95 -1.35
CA TYR A 105 -1.41 -10.53 -0.61
C TYR A 105 -2.10 -9.33 -1.25
N LEU A 106 -3.38 -9.17 -0.97
CA LEU A 106 -4.15 -7.97 -1.24
C LEU A 106 -4.14 -7.09 0.02
N TYR A 107 -3.70 -5.85 -0.15
CA TYR A 107 -3.83 -4.81 0.85
C TYR A 107 -5.17 -4.08 0.63
N ILE A 108 -6.02 -4.07 1.65
CA ILE A 108 -7.37 -3.52 1.59
C ILE A 108 -7.45 -2.38 2.61
N GLN A 109 -7.89 -1.21 2.16
CA GLN A 109 -8.00 -0.02 2.97
C GLN A 109 -9.33 0.67 2.76
N GLY A 110 -10.04 1.01 3.84
CA GLY A 110 -11.38 1.60 3.76
C GLY A 110 -11.68 2.55 4.92
N PRO A 111 -12.80 3.31 4.82
CA PRO A 111 -13.17 4.30 5.83
C PRO A 111 -13.67 3.69 7.14
N ASN A 112 -14.12 2.43 7.14
CA ASN A 112 -14.65 1.73 8.31
C ASN A 112 -14.46 0.22 8.17
N LYS A 113 -14.61 -0.54 9.28
CA LYS A 113 -14.52 -2.01 9.27
C LYS A 113 -15.54 -2.68 8.36
N GLN A 114 -16.73 -2.10 8.18
CA GLN A 114 -17.77 -2.68 7.32
C GLN A 114 -17.33 -2.70 5.84
N SER A 115 -16.67 -1.66 5.36
CA SER A 115 -16.09 -1.64 4.01
C SER A 115 -15.01 -2.72 3.82
N LEU A 116 -14.22 -3.00 4.85
CA LEU A 116 -13.23 -4.09 4.81
C LEU A 116 -13.91 -5.45 4.75
N ASP A 117 -14.93 -5.67 5.57
CA ASP A 117 -15.69 -6.91 5.62
C ASP A 117 -16.39 -7.20 4.27
N LEU A 118 -17.04 -6.19 3.69
CA LEU A 118 -17.66 -6.29 2.35
C LEU A 118 -16.63 -6.59 1.25
N ALA A 119 -15.43 -5.98 1.33
CA ALA A 119 -14.35 -6.26 0.39
C ALA A 119 -13.88 -7.72 0.49
N ILE A 120 -13.64 -8.22 1.71
CA ILE A 120 -13.24 -9.60 1.98
C ILE A 120 -14.33 -10.57 1.51
N GLN A 121 -15.60 -10.30 1.82
CA GLN A 121 -16.73 -11.10 1.38
C GLN A 121 -16.81 -11.18 -0.14
N ARG A 122 -16.59 -10.06 -0.84
CA ARG A 122 -16.58 -10.04 -2.31
C ARG A 122 -15.39 -10.81 -2.89
N ILE A 123 -14.21 -10.70 -2.29
CA ILE A 123 -13.03 -11.48 -2.68
C ILE A 123 -13.30 -12.98 -2.54
N ASP A 124 -13.85 -13.40 -1.40
CA ASP A 124 -14.18 -14.81 -1.14
C ASP A 124 -15.22 -15.34 -2.14
N SER A 125 -16.28 -14.55 -2.39
CA SER A 125 -17.29 -14.87 -3.40
C SER A 125 -16.70 -15.02 -4.81
N LEU A 126 -15.76 -14.16 -5.20
CA LEU A 126 -15.10 -14.25 -6.50
C LEU A 126 -14.23 -15.50 -6.58
N ILE A 127 -13.44 -15.80 -5.54
CA ILE A 127 -12.62 -17.02 -5.47
C ILE A 127 -13.51 -18.25 -5.67
N LYS A 128 -14.64 -18.30 -4.97
CA LYS A 128 -15.58 -19.41 -5.07
C LYS A 128 -16.16 -19.53 -6.48
N GLU A 129 -16.59 -18.42 -7.08
CA GLU A 129 -17.16 -18.40 -8.44
C GLU A 129 -16.19 -18.97 -9.48
N VAL A 130 -14.90 -18.55 -9.48
CA VAL A 130 -13.92 -19.11 -10.43
C VAL A 130 -13.41 -20.51 -10.06
N MET A 131 -13.66 -21.00 -8.84
CA MET A 131 -13.36 -22.39 -8.48
C MET A 131 -14.47 -23.35 -8.89
N GLU A 132 -15.70 -22.87 -9.03
CA GLU A 132 -16.87 -23.64 -9.49
C GLU A 132 -16.99 -23.66 -11.03
N GLN A 133 -16.14 -22.94 -11.75
CA GLN A 133 -16.08 -22.86 -13.23
C GLN A 133 -14.96 -23.74 -13.80
#